data_AF-A0A162WLU4-F1
#
_entry.id   AF-A0A162WLU4-F1
#
_cell.length_a   1.000
_cell.length_b   1.000
_cell.length_c   1.000
_cell.angle_alpha   90.00
_cell.angle_beta   90.00
_cell.angle_gamma   90.00
#
_symmetry.space_group_name_H-M   'P 1'
#
loop_
_entity.id
_entity.type
_entity.pdbx_description
1 polymer ?
#
loop_
_entity_poly.entity_id
_entity_poly.type
_entity_poly.pdbx_seq_one_letter_code
_entity_poly.pdbx_strand_id
1 'polypeptide(L)'
;ILEALGYSSTEEPISRAYVSLGQNRRKINCAKVYSGFYETGRNRVPFMVVVKVGNAREASGTRVPGNRGKRDSMVLVLGFLERCMNLASNRMTPLEYELFNQSYNVLGLDPRNFKYMLLTDADTQVQSDVVQKMVTRLENDRSMLAISGHIRPANPEENFVTMLQIFPLYLTMFSSLAYEACMGSVITVNGGFESYISLSPKNNVRPCCIHPTVLRGFATPQADTLHMKNVLLLGEEQFFGIVLLRSHPHHRLGFEPEAIAYSTIPTNLFALQGLQSRNMRAAFHN
;
A
#
# COMPACT_ATOMS: atom_id res chain seq x y z
N ILE A 1 -14.72 -11.99 -0.42
CA ILE A 1 -14.48 -10.61 0.07
C ILE A 1 -15.79 -9.83 0.15
N LEU A 2 -16.51 -9.61 -0.97
CA LEU A 2 -17.78 -8.87 -0.95
C LEU A 2 -18.82 -9.50 -0.01
N GLU A 3 -18.93 -10.83 0.00
CA GLU A 3 -19.79 -11.56 0.95
C GLU A 3 -19.37 -11.33 2.41
N ALA A 4 -18.07 -11.38 2.69
CA ALA A 4 -17.54 -11.13 4.04
C ALA A 4 -17.78 -9.68 4.51
N LEU A 5 -17.91 -8.74 3.57
CA LEU A 5 -18.25 -7.34 3.84
C LEU A 5 -19.78 -7.11 3.90
N GLY A 6 -20.59 -8.14 3.68
CA GLY A 6 -22.06 -8.02 3.67
C GLY A 6 -22.62 -7.23 2.48
N TYR A 7 -21.91 -7.19 1.35
CA TYR A 7 -22.37 -6.48 0.16
C TYR A 7 -23.64 -7.13 -0.41
N SER A 8 -24.75 -6.39 -0.45
CA SER A 8 -26.08 -6.90 -0.77
C SER A 8 -26.66 -6.41 -2.11
N SER A 9 -25.96 -5.52 -2.82
CA SER A 9 -26.48 -5.00 -4.09
C SER A 9 -26.43 -6.05 -5.20
N THR A 10 -27.54 -6.17 -5.93
CA THR A 10 -27.71 -7.08 -7.07
C THR A 10 -27.19 -6.53 -8.39
N GLU A 11 -26.90 -5.22 -8.45
CA GLU A 11 -26.42 -4.58 -9.67
C GLU A 11 -24.90 -4.72 -9.81
N GLU A 12 -24.46 -5.24 -10.96
CA GLU A 12 -23.04 -5.27 -11.27
C GLU A 12 -22.53 -3.88 -11.69
N PRO A 13 -21.49 -3.35 -11.02
CA PRO A 13 -20.92 -2.08 -11.39
C PRO A 13 -20.24 -2.13 -12.76
N ILE A 14 -20.34 -1.00 -13.47
CA ILE A 14 -19.74 -0.82 -14.79
C ILE A 14 -18.22 -0.81 -14.68
N SER A 15 -17.56 -1.54 -15.58
CA SER A 15 -16.11 -1.54 -15.68
C SER A 15 -15.60 -0.21 -16.24
N ARG A 16 -14.68 0.44 -15.52
CA ARG A 16 -14.09 1.73 -15.90
C ARG A 16 -12.60 1.59 -16.18
N ALA A 17 -12.14 2.26 -17.23
CA ALA A 17 -10.76 2.23 -17.66
C ALA A 17 -9.87 3.19 -16.84
N TYR A 18 -8.61 2.78 -16.64
CA TYR A 18 -7.55 3.58 -16.04
C TYR A 18 -6.19 3.28 -16.68
N VAL A 19 -5.21 4.17 -16.42
CA VAL A 19 -3.83 3.97 -16.86
C VAL A 19 -3.08 3.19 -15.79
N SER A 20 -2.64 1.99 -16.14
CA SER A 20 -1.86 1.09 -15.28
C SER A 20 -0.37 1.11 -15.62
N LEU A 21 0.43 0.47 -14.76
CA LEU A 21 1.87 0.23 -14.97
C LEU A 21 2.16 -0.91 -15.97
N GLY A 22 1.14 -1.49 -16.59
CA GLY A 22 1.35 -2.53 -17.59
C GLY A 22 2.01 -2.01 -18.87
N GLN A 23 2.71 -2.90 -19.57
CA GLN A 23 3.45 -2.56 -20.80
C GLN A 23 2.58 -2.75 -22.06
N ASN A 24 2.83 -1.98 -23.11
CA ASN A 24 2.14 -2.14 -24.40
C ASN A 24 0.60 -2.12 -24.25
N ARG A 25 -0.08 -3.13 -24.79
CA ARG A 25 -1.55 -3.29 -24.75
C ARG A 25 -2.12 -3.41 -23.34
N ARG A 26 -1.24 -3.71 -22.38
CA ARG A 26 -1.54 -3.92 -20.98
C ARG A 26 -1.44 -2.61 -20.17
N LYS A 27 -1.10 -1.47 -20.80
CA LYS A 27 -1.02 -0.13 -20.19
C LYS A 27 -2.37 0.41 -19.78
N ILE A 28 -3.39 0.22 -20.62
CA ILE A 28 -4.77 0.47 -20.21
C ILE A 28 -5.20 -0.75 -19.40
N ASN A 29 -5.91 -0.54 -18.30
CA ASN A 29 -6.54 -1.60 -17.54
C ASN A 29 -7.95 -1.14 -17.16
N CYS A 30 -8.84 -2.06 -16.80
CA CYS A 30 -10.17 -1.73 -16.33
C CYS A 30 -10.40 -2.28 -14.92
N ALA A 31 -11.23 -1.59 -14.15
CA ALA A 31 -11.66 -2.04 -12.83
C ALA A 31 -13.13 -1.74 -12.58
N LYS A 32 -13.74 -2.57 -11.73
CA LYS A 32 -15.08 -2.39 -11.18
C LYS A 32 -14.95 -1.87 -9.74
N VAL A 33 -15.80 -0.91 -9.36
CA VAL A 33 -15.80 -0.32 -8.03
C VAL A 33 -17.07 -0.73 -7.31
N TYR A 34 -16.93 -1.29 -6.11
CA TYR A 34 -18.02 -1.64 -5.21
C TYR A 34 -17.87 -0.79 -3.96
N SER A 35 -18.96 -0.27 -3.42
CA SER A 35 -18.94 0.52 -2.20
C SER A 35 -20.10 0.09 -1.29
N GLY A 36 -19.95 0.34 0.00
CA GLY A 36 -20.98 -0.01 0.98
C GLY A 36 -20.54 0.31 2.39
N PHE A 37 -21.28 -0.22 3.35
CA PHE A 37 -20.98 -0.06 4.76
C PHE A 37 -20.85 -1.44 5.42
N TYR A 38 -19.77 -1.62 6.15
CA TYR A 38 -19.55 -2.77 7.00
C TYR A 38 -20.10 -2.44 8.39
N GLU A 39 -21.05 -3.24 8.85
CA GLU A 39 -21.76 -3.03 10.12
C GLU A 39 -21.34 -4.10 11.12
N THR A 40 -20.81 -3.65 12.26
CA THR A 40 -20.46 -4.54 13.38
C THR A 40 -21.00 -3.95 14.68
N GLY A 41 -22.03 -4.58 15.22
CA GLY A 41 -22.76 -4.08 16.38
C GLY A 41 -23.38 -2.70 16.12
N ARG A 42 -22.86 -1.67 16.81
CA ARG A 42 -23.30 -0.27 16.64
C ARG A 42 -22.40 0.54 15.72
N ASN A 43 -21.28 -0.02 15.29
CA ASN A 43 -20.30 0.68 14.47
C ASN A 43 -20.56 0.40 12.99
N ARG A 44 -20.48 1.45 12.18
CA ARG A 44 -20.66 1.40 10.74
C ARG A 44 -19.44 2.01 10.07
N VAL A 45 -18.74 1.21 9.26
CA VAL A 45 -17.50 1.61 8.60
C VAL A 45 -17.71 1.58 7.09
N PRO A 46 -17.55 2.72 6.39
CA PRO A 46 -17.66 2.74 4.94
C PRO A 46 -16.49 1.96 4.31
N PHE A 47 -16.77 1.17 3.28
CA PHE A 47 -15.76 0.46 2.52
C PHE A 47 -15.90 0.72 1.02
N MET A 48 -14.78 0.56 0.33
CA MET A 48 -14.71 0.58 -1.13
C MET A 48 -13.80 -0.55 -1.60
N VAL A 49 -14.26 -1.37 -2.53
CA VAL A 49 -13.51 -2.47 -3.13
C VAL A 49 -13.32 -2.20 -4.61
N VAL A 50 -12.06 -2.15 -5.04
CA VAL A 50 -11.69 -1.96 -6.45
C VAL A 50 -11.20 -3.29 -7.02
N VAL A 51 -11.97 -3.87 -7.93
CA VAL A 51 -11.65 -5.15 -8.57
C VAL A 51 -11.08 -4.88 -9.95
N LYS A 52 -9.78 -5.14 -10.14
CA LYS A 52 -9.12 -5.04 -11.44
C LYS A 52 -9.56 -6.22 -12.31
N VAL A 53 -10.10 -5.94 -13.49
CA VAL A 53 -10.69 -6.95 -14.39
C VAL A 53 -9.93 -7.12 -15.70
N GLY A 54 -8.90 -6.31 -15.98
CA GLY A 54 -8.19 -6.40 -17.25
C GLY A 54 -8.89 -5.64 -18.37
N ASN A 55 -8.19 -5.47 -19.49
CA ASN A 55 -8.84 -5.02 -20.72
C ASN A 55 -9.74 -6.12 -21.30
N ALA A 56 -10.66 -5.75 -22.21
CA ALA A 56 -11.57 -6.69 -22.88
C ALA A 56 -10.87 -7.91 -23.54
N ARG A 57 -9.61 -7.74 -23.96
CA ARG A 57 -8.79 -8.81 -24.55
C ARG A 57 -8.12 -9.73 -23.53
N GLU A 58 -8.02 -9.32 -22.27
CA GLU A 58 -7.46 -10.15 -21.17
C GLU A 58 -8.52 -11.05 -20.54
N ALA A 59 -9.81 -10.71 -20.70
CA ALA A 59 -10.95 -11.43 -20.12
C ALA A 59 -11.05 -12.90 -20.54
N SER A 60 -10.58 -13.27 -21.74
CA SER A 60 -10.68 -14.63 -22.28
C SER A 60 -9.38 -15.45 -22.25
N GLY A 61 -8.23 -14.84 -21.90
CA GLY A 61 -6.92 -15.44 -22.18
C GLY A 61 -5.94 -15.50 -21.01
N THR A 62 -6.27 -14.98 -19.82
CA THR A 62 -5.35 -14.94 -18.68
C THR A 62 -5.98 -15.48 -17.40
N ARG A 63 -5.21 -16.26 -16.63
CA ARG A 63 -5.68 -16.88 -15.37
C ARG A 63 -6.07 -15.85 -14.30
N VAL A 64 -5.47 -14.65 -14.33
CA VAL A 64 -5.77 -13.54 -13.42
C VAL A 64 -5.73 -12.22 -14.20
N PRO A 65 -6.82 -11.87 -14.92
CA PRO A 65 -6.85 -10.70 -15.77
C PRO A 65 -6.74 -9.41 -14.93
N GLY A 66 -6.04 -8.41 -15.47
CA GLY A 66 -5.89 -7.11 -14.79
C GLY A 66 -4.89 -7.06 -13.63
N ASN A 67 -4.23 -8.17 -13.27
CA ASN A 67 -3.19 -8.15 -12.25
C ASN A 67 -1.91 -7.45 -12.75
N ARG A 68 -1.44 -6.48 -11.95
CA ARG A 68 -0.31 -5.57 -12.21
C ARG A 68 0.64 -5.42 -11.02
N GLY A 69 0.52 -6.25 -9.99
CA GLY A 69 1.30 -6.11 -8.76
C GLY A 69 0.72 -5.10 -7.77
N LYS A 70 1.32 -5.03 -6.58
CA LYS A 70 0.88 -4.17 -5.47
C LYS A 70 1.13 -2.70 -5.80
N ARG A 71 2.28 -2.40 -6.41
CA ARG A 71 2.67 -1.06 -6.84
C ARG A 71 1.66 -0.40 -7.76
N ASP A 72 1.06 -1.12 -8.71
CA ASP A 72 0.01 -0.56 -9.57
C ASP A 72 -1.25 -0.19 -8.78
N SER A 73 -1.62 -0.98 -7.76
CA SER A 73 -2.73 -0.62 -6.84
C SER A 73 -2.42 0.63 -6.04
N MET A 74 -1.18 0.75 -5.54
CA MET A 74 -0.74 1.93 -4.82
C MET A 74 -0.72 3.17 -5.71
N VAL A 75 -0.21 3.09 -6.94
CA VAL A 75 -0.22 4.20 -7.92
C VAL A 75 -1.64 4.62 -8.26
N LEU A 76 -2.57 3.67 -8.41
CA LEU A 76 -3.98 3.96 -8.65
C LEU A 76 -4.59 4.79 -7.51
N VAL A 77 -4.43 4.35 -6.26
CA VAL A 77 -5.00 5.04 -5.09
C VAL A 77 -4.33 6.39 -4.85
N LEU A 78 -3.00 6.44 -4.86
CA LEU A 78 -2.26 7.70 -4.66
C LEU A 78 -2.54 8.71 -5.80
N GLY A 79 -2.68 8.23 -7.04
CA GLY A 79 -3.05 9.05 -8.19
C GLY A 79 -4.47 9.60 -8.10
N PHE A 80 -5.43 8.79 -7.65
CA PHE A 80 -6.79 9.24 -7.34
C PHE A 80 -6.78 10.36 -6.28
N LEU A 81 -6.07 10.16 -5.16
CA LEU A 81 -5.98 11.14 -4.08
C LEU A 81 -5.32 12.45 -4.51
N GLU A 82 -4.24 12.39 -5.29
CA GLU A 82 -3.59 13.60 -5.83
C GLU A 82 -4.54 14.43 -6.70
N ARG A 83 -5.30 13.78 -7.57
CA ARG A 83 -6.26 14.46 -8.45
C ARG A 83 -7.43 15.05 -7.68
N CYS A 84 -7.87 14.40 -6.61
CA CYS A 84 -8.88 14.95 -5.71
C CYS A 84 -8.40 16.25 -5.05
N MET A 85 -7.11 16.40 -4.75
CA MET A 85 -6.59 17.63 -4.14
C MET A 85 -6.54 18.81 -5.13
N ASN A 86 -6.43 18.55 -6.43
CA ASN A 86 -6.34 19.59 -7.48
C ASN A 86 -7.34 19.35 -8.63
N LEU A 87 -8.64 19.26 -8.32
CA LEU A 87 -9.69 19.02 -9.33
C LEU A 87 -9.73 20.05 -10.46
N ALA A 88 -9.33 21.30 -10.20
CA ALA A 88 -9.40 22.38 -11.19
C ALA A 88 -8.36 22.23 -12.32
N SER A 89 -7.21 21.61 -12.06
CA SER A 89 -6.12 21.46 -13.03
C SER A 89 -5.99 20.05 -13.58
N ASN A 90 -6.43 19.04 -12.83
CA ASN A 90 -6.12 17.65 -13.15
C ASN A 90 -7.32 16.95 -13.81
N ARG A 91 -7.07 16.35 -14.98
CA ARG A 91 -8.06 15.49 -15.65
C ARG A 91 -8.15 14.17 -14.90
N MET A 92 -9.34 13.70 -14.58
CA MET A 92 -9.57 12.36 -14.02
C MET A 92 -9.80 11.33 -15.13
N THR A 93 -9.36 10.10 -14.89
CA THR A 93 -9.72 8.93 -15.69
C THR A 93 -11.15 8.50 -15.35
N PRO A 94 -11.82 7.72 -16.23
CA PRO A 94 -13.15 7.19 -15.94
C PRO A 94 -13.23 6.43 -14.61
N LEU A 95 -12.17 5.70 -14.24
CA LEU A 95 -12.13 5.00 -12.95
C LEU A 95 -11.99 5.96 -11.77
N GLU A 96 -11.09 6.94 -11.85
CA GLU A 96 -10.90 7.92 -10.77
C GLU A 96 -12.17 8.75 -10.52
N TYR A 97 -12.91 9.09 -11.58
CA TYR A 97 -14.21 9.74 -11.45
C TYR A 97 -15.23 8.83 -10.75
N GLU A 98 -15.26 7.54 -11.09
CA GLU A 98 -16.13 6.57 -10.40
C GLU A 98 -15.74 6.43 -8.93
N LEU A 99 -14.45 6.36 -8.60
CA LEU A 99 -13.99 6.36 -7.20
C LEU A 99 -14.47 7.60 -6.45
N PHE A 100 -14.38 8.79 -7.07
CA PHE A 100 -14.87 10.04 -6.48
C PHE A 100 -16.39 10.01 -6.28
N ASN A 101 -17.14 9.52 -7.27
CA ASN A 101 -18.59 9.39 -7.20
C ASN A 101 -19.01 8.45 -6.06
N GLN A 102 -18.38 7.28 -5.97
CA GLN A 102 -18.63 6.31 -4.92
C GLN A 102 -18.24 6.86 -3.53
N SER A 103 -17.13 7.58 -3.41
CA SER A 103 -16.76 8.19 -2.13
C SER A 103 -17.71 9.31 -1.72
N TYR A 104 -18.00 10.25 -2.62
CA TYR A 104 -18.71 11.48 -2.28
C TYR A 104 -20.23 11.30 -2.27
N ASN A 105 -20.80 10.71 -3.32
CA ASN A 105 -22.26 10.61 -3.47
C ASN A 105 -22.84 9.38 -2.75
N VAL A 106 -22.13 8.25 -2.75
CA VAL A 106 -22.65 7.00 -2.14
C VAL A 106 -22.26 6.89 -0.67
N LEU A 107 -20.99 7.10 -0.33
CA LEU A 107 -20.50 6.98 1.04
C LEU A 107 -20.62 8.29 1.85
N GLY A 108 -20.86 9.44 1.20
CA GLY A 108 -20.94 10.75 1.86
C GLY A 108 -19.58 11.25 2.38
N LEU A 109 -18.47 10.73 1.84
CA LEU A 109 -17.11 11.06 2.26
C LEU A 109 -16.42 11.90 1.19
N ASP A 110 -15.91 13.06 1.61
CA ASP A 110 -15.05 13.87 0.76
C ASP A 110 -13.60 13.34 0.81
N PRO A 111 -13.05 12.78 -0.29
CA PRO A 111 -11.70 12.24 -0.31
C PRO A 111 -10.62 13.31 -0.07
N ARG A 112 -10.95 14.60 -0.23
CA ARG A 112 -10.04 15.72 0.09
C ARG A 112 -9.78 15.88 1.59
N ASN A 113 -10.67 15.35 2.42
CA ASN A 113 -10.53 15.42 3.87
C ASN A 113 -9.69 14.26 4.45
N PHE A 114 -9.29 13.30 3.62
CA PHE A 114 -8.41 12.22 4.06
C PHE A 114 -7.03 12.77 4.38
N LYS A 115 -6.68 12.73 5.67
CA LYS A 115 -5.37 13.19 6.17
C LYS A 115 -4.32 12.11 6.16
N TYR A 116 -4.75 10.86 6.19
CA TYR A 116 -3.87 9.75 6.40
C TYR A 116 -4.33 8.48 5.71
N MET A 117 -3.39 7.61 5.35
CA MET A 117 -3.67 6.30 4.75
C MET A 117 -2.80 5.24 5.38
N LEU A 118 -3.42 4.21 5.97
CA LEU A 118 -2.74 2.98 6.37
C LEU A 118 -2.72 2.03 5.17
N LEU A 119 -1.54 1.60 4.78
CA LEU A 119 -1.38 0.46 3.88
C LEU A 119 -1.26 -0.80 4.73
N THR A 120 -1.74 -1.95 4.25
CA THR A 120 -1.59 -3.26 4.90
C THR A 120 -1.77 -4.36 3.86
N ASP A 121 -1.12 -5.51 4.08
CA ASP A 121 -1.40 -6.70 3.31
C ASP A 121 -2.71 -7.36 3.81
N ALA A 122 -3.36 -8.13 2.92
CA ALA A 122 -4.67 -8.73 3.19
C ALA A 122 -4.61 -9.89 4.21
N ASP A 123 -3.44 -10.47 4.43
CA ASP A 123 -3.15 -11.55 5.38
C ASP A 123 -2.53 -11.04 6.69
N THR A 124 -2.51 -9.72 6.89
CA THR A 124 -1.97 -9.09 8.09
C THR A 124 -3.10 -8.69 9.04
N GLN A 125 -2.96 -9.08 10.31
CA GLN A 125 -3.90 -8.74 11.39
C GLN A 125 -3.31 -7.61 12.22
N VAL A 126 -4.00 -6.47 12.24
CA VAL A 126 -3.53 -5.26 12.91
C VAL A 126 -4.20 -5.15 14.30
N GLN A 127 -3.44 -4.82 15.35
CA GLN A 127 -4.03 -4.56 16.67
C GLN A 127 -4.93 -3.33 16.66
N SER A 128 -5.93 -3.30 17.54
CA SER A 128 -6.98 -2.26 17.54
C SER A 128 -6.48 -0.84 17.85
N ASP A 129 -5.36 -0.70 18.54
CA ASP A 129 -4.75 0.56 18.96
C ASP A 129 -3.69 1.11 17.98
N VAL A 130 -3.31 0.34 16.97
CA VAL A 130 -2.26 0.70 16.00
C VAL A 130 -2.56 2.02 15.30
N VAL A 131 -3.80 2.19 14.81
CA VAL A 131 -4.20 3.41 14.11
C VAL A 131 -4.01 4.64 15.00
N GLN A 132 -4.43 4.55 16.27
CA GLN A 132 -4.29 5.66 17.21
C GLN A 132 -2.82 5.98 17.52
N LYS A 133 -1.98 4.96 17.76
CA LYS A 133 -0.55 5.12 18.03
C LYS A 133 0.17 5.78 16.86
N MET A 134 -0.05 5.27 15.64
CA MET A 134 0.60 5.79 14.44
C MET A 134 0.16 7.23 14.11
N VAL A 135 -1.14 7.54 14.23
CA VAL A 135 -1.66 8.92 14.07
C VAL A 135 -0.98 9.85 15.06
N THR A 136 -0.95 9.46 16.34
CA THR A 136 -0.38 10.29 17.42
C THR A 136 1.08 10.60 17.14
N ARG A 137 1.85 9.61 16.70
CA ARG A 137 3.26 9.79 16.36
C ARG A 137 3.48 10.74 15.18
N LEU A 138 2.66 10.64 14.12
CA LEU A 138 2.70 11.55 12.96
C LEU A 138 2.17 12.96 13.25
N GLU A 139 1.24 13.11 14.19
CA GLU A 139 0.78 14.42 14.67
C GLU A 139 1.86 15.12 15.51
N ASN A 140 2.57 14.35 16.34
CA ASN A 140 3.63 14.86 17.22
C ASN A 140 4.87 15.31 16.44
N ASP A 141 5.19 14.68 15.32
CA ASP A 141 6.35 15.05 14.50
C ASP A 141 5.96 15.37 13.05
N ARG A 142 5.98 16.67 12.74
CA ARG A 142 5.63 17.18 11.40
C ARG A 142 6.69 16.89 10.34
N SER A 143 7.90 16.50 10.72
CA SER A 143 8.95 16.11 9.78
C SER A 143 8.82 14.66 9.30
N MET A 144 7.93 13.87 9.91
CA MET A 144 7.69 12.48 9.52
C MET A 144 6.71 12.40 8.33
N LEU A 145 7.12 11.69 7.26
CA LEU A 145 6.25 11.44 6.10
C LEU A 145 5.42 10.17 6.26
N ALA A 146 6.06 9.13 6.80
CA ALA A 146 5.45 7.84 7.03
C ALA A 146 6.10 7.17 8.24
N ILE A 147 5.37 6.24 8.85
CA ILE A 147 5.82 5.46 10.00
C ILE A 147 5.54 3.99 9.70
N SER A 148 6.50 3.12 10.01
CA SER A 148 6.32 1.67 9.99
C SER A 148 6.01 1.12 11.39
N GLY A 149 5.10 0.16 11.46
CA GLY A 149 4.83 -0.63 12.67
C GLY A 149 5.76 -1.83 12.83
N HIS A 150 5.58 -2.56 13.93
CA HIS A 150 6.28 -3.80 14.26
C HIS A 150 5.42 -5.01 13.86
N ILE A 151 5.91 -5.77 12.88
CA ILE A 151 5.28 -7.01 12.44
C ILE A 151 5.82 -8.19 13.25
N ARG A 152 4.90 -8.96 13.85
CA ARG A 152 5.18 -10.19 14.57
C ARG A 152 4.61 -11.41 13.83
N PRO A 153 5.22 -12.59 13.97
CA PRO A 153 4.62 -13.82 13.45
C PRO A 153 3.33 -14.17 14.22
N ALA A 154 2.26 -14.52 13.50
CA ALA A 154 1.01 -15.01 14.08
C ALA A 154 1.12 -16.46 14.57
N ASN A 155 1.98 -17.26 13.93
CA ASN A 155 2.17 -18.69 14.16
C ASN A 155 3.65 -19.05 14.44
N PRO A 156 4.30 -18.45 15.47
CA PRO A 156 5.73 -18.65 15.72
C PRO A 156 6.12 -20.09 16.04
N GLU A 157 5.27 -20.80 16.78
CA GLU A 157 5.57 -22.13 17.35
C GLU A 157 4.81 -23.28 16.67
N GLU A 158 4.23 -23.04 15.49
CA GLU A 158 3.45 -24.07 14.79
C GLU A 158 4.31 -25.27 14.37
N ASN A 159 5.55 -25.04 13.91
CA ASN A 159 6.49 -26.11 13.62
C ASN A 159 7.96 -25.64 13.65
N PHE A 160 8.89 -26.56 13.42
CA PHE A 160 10.33 -26.24 13.39
C PHE A 160 10.69 -25.17 12.34
N VAL A 161 9.99 -25.15 11.19
CA VAL A 161 10.23 -24.15 10.12
C VAL A 161 9.80 -22.76 10.56
N THR A 162 8.69 -22.62 11.29
CA THR A 162 8.24 -21.33 11.83
C THR A 162 9.17 -20.85 12.94
N MET A 163 9.62 -21.76 13.82
CA MET A 163 10.57 -21.45 14.89
C MET A 163 11.90 -20.90 14.34
N LEU A 164 12.41 -21.48 13.25
CA LEU A 164 13.64 -21.01 12.58
C LEU A 164 13.54 -19.57 12.06
N GLN A 165 12.33 -19.09 11.77
CA GLN A 165 12.11 -17.75 11.18
C GLN A 165 12.01 -16.63 12.22
N ILE A 166 11.73 -16.96 13.49
CA ILE A 166 11.48 -15.97 14.55
C ILE A 166 12.66 -15.00 14.69
N PHE A 167 13.88 -15.53 14.79
CA PHE A 167 15.07 -14.71 15.00
C PHE A 167 15.41 -13.84 13.78
N PRO A 168 15.47 -14.37 12.54
CA PRO A 168 15.63 -13.53 11.34
C PRO A 168 14.56 -12.44 11.18
N LEU A 169 13.30 -12.75 11.49
CA LEU A 169 12.21 -11.77 11.44
C LEU A 169 12.40 -10.68 12.50
N TYR A 170 12.75 -11.04 13.74
CA TYR A 170 13.03 -10.06 14.78
C TYR A 170 14.19 -9.11 14.42
N LEU A 171 15.25 -9.63 13.78
CA LEU A 171 16.35 -8.79 13.33
C LEU A 171 15.92 -7.80 12.24
N THR A 172 15.15 -8.25 11.26
CA THR A 172 14.80 -7.47 10.07
C THR A 172 13.59 -6.54 10.27
N MET A 173 12.57 -7.00 10.98
CA MET A 173 11.28 -6.31 11.19
C MET A 173 11.25 -5.45 12.45
N PHE A 174 12.20 -5.63 13.38
CA PHE A 174 12.25 -4.85 14.62
C PHE A 174 13.62 -4.22 14.83
N SER A 175 14.67 -5.03 14.98
CA SER A 175 15.98 -4.51 15.42
C SER A 175 16.60 -3.54 14.41
N SER A 176 16.55 -3.86 13.11
CA SER A 176 17.04 -2.97 12.05
C SER A 176 16.26 -1.65 11.99
N LEU A 177 14.93 -1.71 12.06
CA LEU A 177 14.08 -0.51 12.03
C LEU A 177 14.29 0.37 13.27
N ALA A 178 14.39 -0.25 14.44
CA ALA A 178 14.68 0.44 15.69
C ALA A 178 16.07 1.12 15.65
N TYR A 179 17.08 0.42 15.13
CA TYR A 179 18.42 0.99 14.96
C TYR A 179 18.41 2.20 14.03
N GLU A 180 17.80 2.10 12.85
CA GLU A 180 17.71 3.20 11.89
C GLU A 180 16.90 4.39 12.42
N ALA A 181 15.79 4.11 13.11
CA ALA A 181 15.01 5.14 13.77
C ALA A 181 15.81 5.87 14.86
N CYS A 182 16.66 5.15 15.59
CA CYS A 182 17.59 5.73 16.57
C CYS A 182 18.66 6.60 15.89
N MET A 183 19.12 6.22 14.70
CA MET A 183 20.06 6.98 13.87
C MET A 183 19.43 8.20 13.18
N GLY A 184 18.11 8.36 13.23
CA GLY A 184 17.40 9.59 12.89
C GLY A 184 16.37 9.48 11.76
N SER A 185 16.47 8.46 10.91
CA SER A 185 15.45 8.14 9.90
C SER A 185 15.55 6.67 9.51
N VAL A 186 14.39 6.02 9.38
CA VAL A 186 14.29 4.72 8.71
C VAL A 186 14.57 4.91 7.23
N ILE A 187 15.37 4.01 6.65
CA ILE A 187 15.70 3.96 5.22
C ILE A 187 15.21 2.63 4.67
N THR A 188 15.39 1.56 5.43
CA THR A 188 15.05 0.21 5.04
C THR A 188 13.62 -0.09 5.47
N VAL A 189 12.64 0.33 4.67
CA VAL A 189 11.23 -0.06 4.89
C VAL A 189 11.07 -1.54 4.48
N ASN A 190 11.48 -2.45 5.36
CA ASN A 190 11.44 -3.87 5.07
C ASN A 190 9.99 -4.40 5.05
N GLY A 191 9.55 -4.83 3.86
CA GLY A 191 8.58 -5.90 3.60
C GLY A 191 7.45 -6.08 4.62
N GLY A 192 6.31 -5.46 4.36
CA GLY A 192 5.13 -5.45 5.22
C GLY A 192 4.69 -4.02 5.46
N PHE A 193 4.01 -3.45 4.47
CA PHE A 193 3.57 -2.06 4.53
C PHE A 193 2.46 -1.89 5.55
N GLU A 194 2.80 -1.42 6.75
CA GLU A 194 1.93 -0.66 7.66
C GLU A 194 2.42 0.79 7.68
N SER A 195 2.45 1.43 6.51
CA SER A 195 2.82 2.83 6.45
C SER A 195 1.58 3.69 6.68
N TYR A 196 1.56 4.48 7.74
CA TYR A 196 0.58 5.56 7.88
C TYR A 196 1.13 6.78 7.13
N ILE A 197 0.53 7.10 6.00
CA ILE A 197 1.02 8.10 5.06
C ILE A 197 0.31 9.42 5.31
N SER A 198 1.03 10.52 5.53
CA SER A 198 0.39 11.84 5.60
C SER A 198 -0.04 12.34 4.21
N LEU A 199 -1.33 12.59 4.07
CA LEU A 199 -1.99 13.06 2.84
C LEU A 199 -2.27 14.56 2.86
N SER A 200 -2.14 15.23 4.01
CA SER A 200 -2.56 16.63 4.17
C SER A 200 -1.36 17.56 4.37
N PRO A 201 -1.23 18.65 3.58
CA PRO A 201 -0.20 19.65 3.79
C PRO A 201 -0.52 20.44 5.06
N LYS A 202 0.34 20.33 6.08
CA LYS A 202 0.30 21.24 7.23
C LYS A 202 1.16 22.46 6.89
N ASN A 203 0.50 23.61 6.67
CA ASN A 203 1.06 24.96 6.46
C ASN A 203 1.91 25.16 5.19
N ASN A 204 1.33 25.73 4.12
CA ASN A 204 1.96 26.39 2.93
C ASN A 204 3.16 25.74 2.21
N VAL A 205 3.73 24.67 2.74
CA VAL A 205 4.70 23.78 2.14
C VAL A 205 3.89 22.53 1.84
N ARG A 206 4.03 21.98 0.64
CA ARG A 206 3.30 20.77 0.21
C ARG A 206 4.20 19.53 0.31
N PRO A 207 4.65 19.08 1.50
CA PRO A 207 5.13 17.72 1.64
C PRO A 207 3.89 16.82 1.69
N CYS A 208 3.69 16.09 0.61
CA CYS A 208 2.63 15.09 0.58
C CYS A 208 3.14 13.87 -0.16
N CYS A 209 2.85 12.70 0.37
CA CYS A 209 3.19 11.46 -0.30
C CYS A 209 2.43 11.28 -1.63
N ILE A 210 1.38 12.09 -1.86
CA ILE A 210 0.67 12.17 -3.14
C ILE A 210 1.24 13.24 -4.08
N HIS A 211 2.35 13.92 -3.71
CA HIS A 211 2.93 14.96 -4.55
C HIS A 211 3.26 14.42 -5.96
N PRO A 212 3.01 15.17 -7.05
CA PRO A 212 3.22 14.69 -8.41
C PRO A 212 4.64 14.18 -8.70
N THR A 213 5.65 14.70 -8.01
CA THR A 213 7.03 14.19 -8.11
C THR A 213 7.17 12.76 -7.56
N VAL A 214 6.56 12.48 -6.40
CA VAL A 214 6.54 11.14 -5.80
C VAL A 214 5.80 10.18 -6.75
N LEU A 215 4.62 10.59 -7.22
CA LEU A 215 3.83 9.78 -8.16
C LEU A 215 4.57 9.49 -9.46
N ARG A 216 5.26 10.48 -10.06
CA ARG A 216 6.04 10.26 -11.28
C ARG A 216 7.20 9.29 -11.05
N GLY A 217 7.93 9.44 -9.95
CA GLY A 217 9.01 8.51 -9.59
C GLY A 217 8.50 7.10 -9.33
N PHE A 218 7.38 6.99 -8.60
CA PHE A 218 6.78 5.72 -8.25
C PHE A 218 6.01 5.08 -9.41
N ALA A 219 5.56 5.83 -10.42
CA ALA A 219 4.89 5.33 -11.62
C ALA A 219 5.85 4.98 -12.77
N THR A 220 7.17 5.03 -12.56
CA THR A 220 8.17 4.76 -13.61
C THR A 220 7.96 3.36 -14.23
N PRO A 221 7.60 3.27 -15.52
CA PRO A 221 7.08 2.03 -16.11
C PRO A 221 8.17 1.08 -16.65
N GLN A 222 9.42 1.55 -16.76
CA GLN A 222 10.47 0.85 -17.49
C GLN A 222 11.50 0.29 -16.52
N ALA A 223 11.86 -0.97 -16.72
CA ALA A 223 12.95 -1.64 -16.04
C ALA A 223 13.86 -2.22 -17.12
N ASP A 224 14.90 -1.47 -17.48
CA ASP A 224 15.79 -1.83 -18.58
C ASP A 224 16.80 -2.92 -18.19
N THR A 225 17.13 -2.98 -16.90
CA THR A 225 18.09 -3.94 -16.35
C THR A 225 17.40 -4.96 -15.44
N LEU A 226 18.02 -6.12 -15.27
CA LEU A 226 17.55 -7.14 -14.33
C LEU A 226 17.52 -6.61 -12.90
N HIS A 227 18.51 -5.79 -12.54
CA HIS A 227 18.58 -5.06 -11.29
C HIS A 227 17.33 -4.20 -11.08
N MET A 228 16.98 -3.35 -12.06
CA MET A 228 15.80 -2.49 -11.98
C MET A 228 14.50 -3.29 -11.93
N LYS A 229 14.43 -4.45 -12.61
CA LYS A 229 13.28 -5.37 -12.50
C LYS A 229 13.14 -5.92 -11.07
N ASN A 230 14.24 -6.31 -10.44
CA ASN A 230 14.22 -6.86 -9.09
C ASN A 230 13.83 -5.78 -8.06
N VAL A 231 14.36 -4.57 -8.16
CA VAL A 231 13.94 -3.41 -7.34
C VAL A 231 12.45 -3.13 -7.50
N LEU A 232 12.00 -2.97 -8.76
CA LEU A 232 10.68 -2.45 -9.08
C LEU A 232 9.55 -3.47 -8.97
N LEU A 233 9.84 -4.78 -8.90
CA LEU A 233 8.84 -5.85 -8.80
C LEU A 233 8.95 -6.66 -7.50
N LEU A 234 10.16 -6.88 -6.98
CA LEU A 234 10.37 -7.66 -5.76
C LEU A 234 10.53 -6.77 -4.52
N GLY A 235 11.06 -5.56 -4.71
CA GLY A 235 11.27 -4.54 -3.68
C GLY A 235 10.32 -3.33 -3.77
N GLU A 236 9.12 -3.50 -4.36
CA GLU A 236 8.14 -2.42 -4.58
C GLU A 236 7.90 -1.54 -3.35
N GLU A 237 7.87 -2.17 -2.18
CA GLU A 237 7.66 -1.55 -0.88
C GLU A 237 8.86 -0.69 -0.44
N GLN A 238 10.08 -1.24 -0.52
CA GLN A 238 11.32 -0.53 -0.22
C GLN A 238 11.52 0.66 -1.18
N PHE A 239 11.17 0.48 -2.45
CA PHE A 239 11.27 1.52 -3.47
C PHE A 239 10.41 2.75 -3.14
N PHE A 240 9.22 2.59 -2.57
CA PHE A 240 8.35 3.72 -2.21
C PHE A 240 9.00 4.63 -1.16
N GLY A 241 9.59 4.04 -0.11
CA GLY A 241 10.31 4.78 0.94
C GLY A 241 11.46 5.61 0.37
N ILE A 242 12.24 5.03 -0.56
CA ILE A 242 13.34 5.72 -1.25
C ILE A 242 12.82 6.90 -2.08
N VAL A 243 11.73 6.71 -2.83
CA VAL A 243 11.13 7.79 -3.64
C VAL A 243 10.62 8.94 -2.75
N LEU A 244 10.06 8.63 -1.57
CA LEU A 244 9.62 9.64 -0.61
C LEU A 244 10.78 10.48 -0.08
N LEU A 245 11.83 9.84 0.43
CA LEU A 245 13.02 10.52 0.96
C LEU A 245 13.73 11.34 -0.12
N ARG A 246 13.84 10.81 -1.34
CA ARG A 246 14.41 11.54 -2.48
C ARG A 246 13.59 12.77 -2.87
N SER A 247 12.27 12.68 -2.79
CA SER A 247 11.38 13.79 -3.15
C SER A 247 11.33 14.87 -2.06
N HIS A 248 11.58 14.50 -0.80
CA HIS A 248 11.47 15.37 0.36
C HIS A 248 12.68 15.17 1.30
N PRO A 249 13.87 15.67 0.93
CA PRO A 249 15.11 15.38 1.64
C PRO A 249 15.19 15.94 3.07
N HIS A 250 14.34 16.92 3.41
CA HIS A 250 14.26 17.50 4.77
C HIS A 250 13.31 16.75 5.71
N HIS A 251 12.76 15.62 5.26
CA HIS A 251 11.81 14.83 6.04
C HIS A 251 12.37 13.43 6.30
N ARG A 252 11.76 12.73 7.25
CA ARG A 252 12.20 11.41 7.71
C ARG A 252 11.08 10.37 7.69
N LEU A 253 11.48 9.11 7.70
CA LEU A 253 10.60 7.98 7.96
C LEU A 253 10.79 7.53 9.42
N GLY A 254 9.68 7.21 10.08
CA GLY A 254 9.68 6.78 11.47
C GLY A 254 9.42 5.29 11.65
N PHE A 255 9.67 4.81 12.88
CA PHE A 255 9.31 3.48 13.34
C PHE A 255 8.58 3.62 14.68
N GLU A 256 7.44 2.92 14.83
CA GLU A 256 6.65 2.88 16.06
C GLU A 256 6.61 1.45 16.60
N PRO A 257 7.44 1.09 17.59
CA PRO A 257 7.56 -0.28 18.08
C PRO A 257 6.32 -0.79 18.81
N GLU A 258 5.47 0.12 19.31
CA GLU A 258 4.24 -0.23 20.00
C GLU A 258 3.06 -0.49 19.07
N ALA A 259 3.16 -0.09 17.80
CA ALA A 259 2.18 -0.40 16.77
C ALA A 259 2.44 -1.82 16.25
N ILE A 260 1.71 -2.81 16.77
CA ILE A 260 1.96 -4.22 16.48
C ILE A 260 0.91 -4.77 15.50
N ALA A 261 1.40 -5.52 14.52
CA ALA A 261 0.57 -6.36 13.67
C ALA A 261 1.13 -7.77 13.59
N TYR A 262 0.30 -8.69 13.10
CA TYR A 262 0.59 -10.10 13.00
C TYR A 262 0.48 -10.58 11.57
N SER A 263 1.53 -11.21 11.07
CA SER A 263 1.55 -11.84 9.75
C SER A 263 1.79 -13.34 9.88
N THR A 264 1.11 -14.13 9.06
CA THR A 264 1.28 -15.59 9.04
C THR A 264 2.55 -15.95 8.28
N ILE A 265 3.46 -16.66 8.95
CA ILE A 265 4.74 -17.07 8.37
C ILE A 265 4.63 -18.47 7.73
N PRO A 266 5.39 -18.75 6.66
CA PRO A 266 5.30 -20.03 5.96
C PRO A 266 5.71 -21.19 6.85
N THR A 267 4.89 -22.25 6.84
CA THR A 267 5.11 -23.48 7.60
C THR A 267 5.94 -24.52 6.84
N ASN A 268 6.03 -24.40 5.53
CA ASN A 268 6.75 -25.36 4.67
C ASN A 268 8.14 -24.84 4.28
N LEU A 269 9.15 -25.71 4.33
CA LEU A 269 10.54 -25.34 4.03
C LEU A 269 10.71 -24.81 2.59
N PHE A 270 10.02 -25.39 1.61
CA PHE A 270 10.05 -24.90 0.23
C PHE A 270 9.46 -23.49 0.08
N ALA A 271 8.39 -23.19 0.83
CA ALA A 271 7.80 -21.86 0.85
C ALA A 271 8.75 -20.85 1.51
N LEU A 272 9.40 -21.24 2.61
CA LEU A 272 10.43 -20.44 3.27
C LEU A 272 11.62 -20.17 2.33
N GLN A 273 12.15 -21.19 1.65
CA GLN A 273 13.25 -21.04 0.69
C GLN A 273 12.89 -20.09 -0.45
N GLY A 274 11.65 -20.20 -0.97
CA GLY A 274 11.14 -19.29 -1.99
C GLY A 274 11.07 -17.84 -1.51
N LEU A 275 10.56 -17.63 -0.29
CA LEU A 275 10.47 -16.30 0.33
C LEU A 275 11.86 -15.70 0.57
N GLN A 276 12.79 -16.46 1.16
CA GLN A 276 14.15 -16.00 1.41
C GLN A 276 14.92 -15.70 0.11
N SER A 277 14.77 -16.54 -0.92
CA SER A 277 15.37 -16.30 -2.23
C SER A 277 14.87 -14.99 -2.85
N ARG A 278 13.57 -14.70 -2.70
CA ARG A 278 12.99 -13.42 -3.14
C ARG A 278 13.54 -12.25 -2.33
N ASN A 279 13.58 -12.36 -1.01
CA ASN A 279 14.05 -11.29 -0.12
C ASN A 279 15.52 -10.97 -0.36
N MET A 280 16.37 -11.99 -0.50
CA MET A 280 17.78 -11.82 -0.85
C MET A 280 17.94 -11.12 -2.20
N ARG A 281 17.20 -11.55 -3.24
CA ARG A 281 17.25 -10.88 -4.55
C ARG A 281 16.81 -9.42 -4.49
N ALA A 282 15.80 -9.10 -3.68
CA ALA A 282 15.38 -7.72 -3.48
C ALA A 282 16.49 -6.91 -2.78
N ALA A 283 17.06 -7.44 -1.69
CA ALA A 283 18.11 -6.76 -0.93
C ALA A 283 19.42 -6.55 -1.70
N PHE A 284 19.85 -7.54 -2.50
CA PHE A 284 21.07 -7.40 -3.33
C PHE A 284 20.96 -6.35 -4.43
N HIS A 285 19.74 -6.01 -4.82
CA HIS A 285 19.49 -5.08 -5.90
C HIS A 285 18.92 -3.74 -5.44
N ASN A 286 18.57 -3.57 -4.16
CA ASN A 286 18.27 -2.25 -3.62
C ASN A 286 19.56 -1.51 -3.24
#